data_AF-A0A835V6R5-F1
#
_entry.id   AF-A0A835V6R5-F1
#
_cell.length_a   1.000
_cell.length_b   1.000
_cell.length_c   1.000
_cell.angle_alpha   90.00
_cell.angle_beta   90.00
_cell.angle_gamma   90.00
#
_symmetry.space_group_name_H-M   'P 1'
#
loop_
_entity.id
_entity.type
_entity.pdbx_description
1 polymer ?
#
loop_
_entity_poly.entity_id
_entity_poly.type
_entity_poly.pdbx_seq_one_letter_code
_entity_poly.pdbx_strand_id
1 'polypeptide(L)' 'MVARDGAVKSNILNFNIGATVDLDIPRSFWSRLAGKYGNIFYLKEKGEDASIEATVKAISTCLREPVGPYNCSQVSFEF' A
#
# COMPACT_ATOMS: atom_id res chain seq x y z
N MET A 1 -2.03 -26.44 -9.69
CA MET A 1 -1.96 -24.98 -9.92
C MET A 1 -0.57 -24.69 -10.45
N VAL A 2 -0.46 -24.22 -11.70
CA VAL A 2 0.83 -23.90 -12.31
C VAL A 2 1.28 -22.57 -11.72
N ALA A 3 2.33 -22.59 -10.89
CA ALA A 3 3.06 -21.37 -10.57
C ALA A 3 3.67 -20.86 -11.87
N ARG A 4 3.15 -19.74 -12.37
CA ARG A 4 3.76 -19.03 -13.49
C ARG A 4 5.02 -18.35 -12.97
N ASP A 5 6.14 -19.05 -13.02
CA ASP A 5 7.46 -18.45 -12.91
C ASP A 5 7.73 -17.63 -14.18
N GLY A 6 7.62 -16.31 -14.07
CA GLY A 6 7.94 -15.42 -15.18
C GLY A 6 7.44 -14.00 -15.02
N ALA A 7 7.92 -13.26 -14.03
CA ALA A 7 7.99 -11.79 -14.07
C ALA A 7 8.88 -11.29 -12.94
N VAL A 8 9.71 -10.27 -13.20
CA VAL A 8 10.38 -9.50 -12.16
C VAL A 8 9.32 -9.09 -11.14
N LYS A 9 9.35 -9.62 -9.91
CA LYS A 9 8.49 -9.16 -8.81
C LYS A 9 8.98 -7.79 -8.31
N SER A 10 9.06 -6.83 -9.23
CA SER A 10 9.05 -5.41 -8.91
C SER A 10 7.68 -5.07 -8.34
N ASN A 11 7.61 -3.91 -7.69
CA ASN A 11 6.45 -3.49 -6.90
C ASN A 11 5.09 -3.90 -7.49
N ILE A 12 4.33 -4.76 -6.78
CA ILE A 12 3.02 -5.24 -7.28
C ILE A 12 1.89 -4.23 -7.05
N LEU A 13 2.15 -3.16 -6.31
CA LEU A 13 1.16 -2.15 -5.96
C LEU A 13 1.33 -0.93 -6.87
N ASN A 14 0.30 -0.68 -7.68
CA ASN A 14 0.18 0.52 -8.50
C ASN A 14 -1.16 1.20 -8.19
N PHE A 15 -1.10 2.48 -7.80
CA PHE A 15 -2.26 3.25 -7.41
C PHE A 15 -2.59 4.27 -8.50
N ASN A 16 -3.85 4.27 -8.96
CA ASN A 16 -4.42 5.35 -9.76
C ASN A 16 -5.38 6.15 -8.87
N ILE A 17 -5.02 7.40 -8.58
CA ILE A 17 -5.71 8.22 -7.57
C ILE A 17 -6.61 9.22 -8.30
N GLY A 18 -7.89 9.25 -7.92
CA GLY A 18 -8.83 10.25 -8.41
C GLY A 18 -8.59 11.61 -7.76
N ALA A 19 -8.85 12.70 -8.50
CA ALA A 19 -8.60 14.06 -8.05
C ALA A 19 -9.27 14.43 -6.71
N THR A 20 -10.43 13.84 -6.41
CA THR A 20 -11.16 14.06 -5.15
C THR A 20 -10.48 13.41 -3.94
N VAL A 21 -9.81 12.28 -4.12
CA VAL A 21 -9.10 11.56 -3.05
C VAL A 21 -7.74 12.19 -2.76
N ASP A 22 -7.12 12.81 -3.77
CA ASP A 22 -5.82 13.49 -3.65
C ASP A 22 -5.89 14.78 -2.79
N LEU A 23 -7.10 15.31 -2.55
CA LEU A 23 -7.34 16.42 -1.62
C LEU A 23 -7.26 15.98 -0.16
N ASP A 24 -7.69 14.75 0.12
CA ASP A 24 -7.81 14.23 1.48
C ASP A 24 -6.59 13.40 1.88
N ILE A 25 -5.93 12.70 0.94
CA ILE A 25 -4.77 11.85 1.24
C ILE A 25 -3.52 12.41 0.57
N PRO A 26 -2.45 12.71 1.33
CA PRO A 26 -1.18 13.18 0.76
C PRO A 26 -0.62 12.21 -0.28
N ARG A 27 -0.23 12.71 -1.46
CA ARG A 27 0.32 11.86 -2.54
C ARG A 27 1.51 11.00 -2.13
N SER A 28 2.32 11.48 -1.18
CA SER A 28 3.46 10.75 -0.61
C SER A 28 3.05 9.48 0.14
N PHE A 29 1.81 9.38 0.62
CA PHE A 29 1.28 8.18 1.27
C PHE A 29 1.31 6.98 0.31
N TRP A 30 0.80 7.13 -0.90
CA TRP A 30 0.71 6.06 -1.90
C TRP A 30 2.09 5.50 -2.27
N SER A 31 3.08 6.37 -2.48
CA SER A 31 4.46 5.95 -2.76
C SER A 31 5.08 5.20 -1.59
N ARG A 32 4.83 5.63 -0.34
CA ARG A 32 5.29 4.93 0.87
C ARG A 32 4.61 3.57 1.03
N LEU A 33 3.31 3.51 0.73
CA LEU A 33 2.51 2.30 0.83
C LEU A 33 2.95 1.24 -0.19
N ALA A 34 3.13 1.66 -1.45
CA ALA A 34 3.72 0.83 -2.49
C ALA A 34 5.12 0.35 -2.06
N GLY A 35 5.98 1.26 -1.60
CA GLY A 35 7.34 0.95 -1.16
C GLY A 35 7.39 -0.04 0.01
N LYS A 36 6.44 0.03 0.95
CA LYS A 36 6.41 -0.83 2.14
C LYS A 36 5.81 -2.20 1.89
N TYR A 37 4.63 -2.28 1.24
CA TYR A 37 3.90 -3.54 1.11
C TYR A 37 4.10 -4.22 -0.25
N GLY A 38 4.40 -3.45 -1.29
CA GLY A 38 4.54 -3.99 -2.65
C GLY A 38 5.95 -4.42 -3.01
N ASN A 39 6.96 -4.10 -2.20
CA ASN A 39 8.35 -4.47 -2.49
C ASN A 39 8.60 -5.99 -2.39
N ILE A 40 9.59 -6.48 -3.15
CA ILE A 40 9.89 -7.91 -3.24
C ILE A 40 10.26 -8.57 -1.90
N PHE A 41 10.86 -7.82 -0.95
CA PHE A 41 11.22 -8.37 0.35
C PHE A 41 9.97 -8.69 1.16
N TYR A 42 9.02 -7.75 1.23
CA TYR A 42 7.74 -7.96 1.90
C TYR A 42 6.94 -9.10 1.25
N LEU A 43 6.90 -9.15 -0.08
CA LEU A 43 6.19 -10.21 -0.81
C LEU A 43 6.80 -11.59 -0.57
N LYS A 44 8.12 -11.70 -0.50
CA LYS A 44 8.81 -12.97 -0.21
C LYS A 44 8.58 -13.43 1.23
N GLU A 45 8.47 -12.50 2.17
CA GLU A 45 8.30 -12.83 3.59
C GLU A 45 6.84 -13.13 3.97
N LYS A 46 5.90 -12.29 3.52
CA LYS A 46 4.49 -12.35 3.95
C LYS A 46 3.56 -12.95 2.90
N GLY A 47 3.98 -13.00 1.64
CA GLY A 47 3.14 -13.42 0.52
C GLY A 47 2.37 -12.25 -0.11
N GLU A 48 1.82 -12.51 -1.29
CA GLU A 48 1.07 -11.52 -2.09
C GLU A 48 -0.27 -11.15 -1.43
N ASP A 49 -1.01 -12.14 -0.92
CA ASP A 49 -2.31 -11.90 -0.27
C ASP A 49 -2.17 -10.98 0.96
N ALA A 50 -1.16 -11.22 1.79
CA ALA A 50 -0.88 -10.38 2.96
C ALA A 50 -0.47 -8.95 2.57
N SER A 51 0.21 -8.78 1.44
CA SER A 51 0.55 -7.46 0.90
C SER A 51 -0.71 -6.67 0.51
N ILE A 52 -1.66 -7.31 -0.16
CA ILE A 52 -2.93 -6.69 -0.52
C ILE A 52 -3.75 -6.38 0.73
N GLU A 53 -3.84 -7.31 1.68
CA GLU A 53 -4.59 -7.11 2.92
C GLU A 53 -4.02 -5.96 3.76
N ALA A 54 -2.69 -5.93 3.97
CA ALA A 54 -2.02 -4.87 4.72
C ALA A 54 -2.19 -3.49 4.03
N THR A 55 -2.14 -3.47 2.70
CA THR A 55 -2.40 -2.29 1.87
C THR A 55 -3.79 -1.73 2.10
N VAL A 56 -4.82 -2.58 1.96
CA VAL A 56 -6.22 -2.18 2.12
C VAL A 56 -6.49 -1.69 3.55
N LYS A 57 -5.94 -2.38 4.56
CA LYS A 57 -6.07 -1.96 5.96
C LYS A 57 -5.42 -0.60 6.21
N ALA A 58 -4.19 -0.39 5.75
CA ALA A 58 -3.51 0.88 5.91
C ALA A 58 -4.26 2.06 5.26
N ILE A 59 -4.84 1.86 4.06
CA ILE A 59 -5.71 2.84 3.42
C ILE A 59 -6.95 3.10 4.27
N SER A 60 -7.61 2.05 4.77
CA SER A 60 -8.81 2.19 5.59
C SER A 60 -8.56 2.93 6.90
N THR A 61 -7.38 2.74 7.51
CA THR A 61 -6.96 3.46 8.72
C THR A 61 -6.72 4.93 8.40
N CYS A 62 -5.96 5.22 7.35
CA CYS A 62 -5.70 6.58 6.86
C CYS A 62 -7.01 7.36 6.59
N LEU A 63 -7.99 6.75 5.92
CA LEU A 63 -9.28 7.37 5.63
C LEU A 63 -10.14 7.66 6.88
N ARG A 64 -9.84 7.03 8.01
CA ARG A 64 -10.52 7.28 9.30
C ARG A 64 -9.83 8.35 10.13
N GLU A 65 -8.60 8.73 9.79
CA GLU A 65 -7.93 9.83 10.45
C GLU A 65 -8.59 11.17 10.10
N PRO A 66 -8.70 12.10 11.06
CA PRO A 66 -9.19 13.44 10.76
C PRO A 66 -8.27 14.12 9.74
N VAL A 67 -8.87 14.77 8.75
CA VAL A 67 -8.13 15.52 7.72
C VAL A 67 -7.32 16.63 8.40
N GLY A 68 -6.03 16.67 8.10
CA GLY A 68 -5.09 17.61 8.70
C GLY A 68 -3.69 17.43 8.14
N PRO A 69 -2.74 18.31 8.49
CA PRO A 69 -1.40 18.32 7.89
C PRO A 69 -0.56 17.05 8.16
N TYR A 70 -1.00 16.18 9.08
CA TYR A 70 -0.29 14.97 9.49
C TYR A 70 -1.09 13.68 9.24
N ASN A 71 -2.22 13.76 8.54
CA ASN A 71 -2.99 12.57 8.25
C ASN A 71 -2.20 11.61 7.33
N CYS A 72 -2.36 10.32 7.56
CA CYS A 72 -1.70 9.26 6.80
C CYS A 72 -0.16 9.41 6.82
N SER A 73 0.38 9.96 7.91
CA SER A 73 1.81 10.15 8.12
C SER A 73 2.52 8.83 8.41
N GLN A 74 1.81 7.87 9.03
CA GLN A 74 2.32 6.53 9.28
C GLN A 74 1.71 5.52 8.32
N VAL A 75 2.57 4.66 7.75
CA VAL A 75 2.16 3.46 7.04
C VAL A 75 2.52 2.29 7.94
N SER A 76 1.68 2.00 8.94
CA SER A 76 1.91 0.93 9.91
C SER A 76 0.68 0.03 10.01
N PHE A 77 0.90 -1.23 9.66
CA PHE A 77 0.06 -2.36 10.03
C PHE A 77 1.02 -3.53 10.23
N GLU A 78 1.08 -4.04 11.45
CA GLU A 78 1.76 -5.28 11.83
C GLU A 78 0.68 -6.30 12.21
N PHE A 79 0.93 -7.56 11.85
CA PHE A 79 0.11 -8.70 12.26
C PHE A 79 0.58 -9.21 13.62
#